data_AF-A0A5J5D032-F1
#
_entry.id   AF-A0A5J5D032-F1
#
_cell.length_a   1.000
_cell.length_b   1.000
_cell.length_c   1.000
_cell.angle_alpha   90.00
_cell.angle_beta   90.00
_cell.angle_gamma   90.00
#
_symmetry.space_group_name_H-M   'P 1'
#
loop_
_entity.id
_entity.type
_entity.pdbx_description
1 polymer ?
#
loop_
_entity_poly.entity_id
_entity_poly.type
_entity_poly.pdbx_seq_one_letter_code
_entity_poly.pdbx_strand_id
1 'polypeptide(L)'
;MKQIGGFQSWCLGVTLQLIIAAVLHQGFATVAPPTAAPYKDPGRPEKGNYQVNGTNGTACLLASMGLQLNITFNSVSQNKTVQDVVNIQPNVTKYSGSCDPDNATLHLSMDAEKTNLIFFFTLNTTSNKYHLSEVSLSAAWPDMKEPFSTRNRSLNYLQGTLGYSYLCREEQTLIVDQYLSINIFQVQVQPFGLTKDEFGAAEECQLDEDDMLIPIIVGAALAGLVLIVLLAYLIGRKRSHAGYQTI
;
A
#
# COMPACT_ATOMS: atom_id res chain seq x y z
N MET A 1 37.51 -73.29 20.45
CA MET A 1 36.29 -72.69 21.04
C MET A 1 36.58 -71.24 21.38
N LYS A 2 35.60 -70.36 21.09
CA LYS A 2 35.47 -68.94 21.48
C LYS A 2 36.40 -67.88 20.87
N GLN A 3 35.71 -66.95 20.21
CA GLN A 3 36.07 -65.63 19.72
C GLN A 3 36.45 -64.63 20.82
N ILE A 4 37.34 -63.68 20.49
CA ILE A 4 37.28 -62.28 20.93
C ILE A 4 37.71 -61.38 19.75
N GLY A 5 36.87 -60.39 19.46
CA GLY A 5 37.01 -59.43 18.36
C GLY A 5 37.94 -58.26 18.67
N GLY A 6 38.56 -57.75 17.60
CA GLY A 6 39.40 -56.56 17.57
C GLY A 6 38.62 -55.28 17.27
N PHE A 7 39.14 -54.18 17.81
CA PHE A 7 38.59 -52.83 17.74
C PHE A 7 39.02 -52.12 16.44
N GLN A 8 38.00 -51.61 15.73
CA GLN A 8 37.93 -50.39 14.90
C GLN A 8 39.14 -49.89 14.08
N SER A 9 38.93 -49.89 12.76
CA SER A 9 39.56 -48.99 11.78
C SER A 9 38.54 -48.65 10.69
N TRP A 10 38.71 -47.50 10.03
CA TRP A 10 37.93 -46.87 8.94
C TRP A 10 36.80 -45.92 9.41
N CYS A 11 36.58 -44.73 8.86
CA CYS A 11 37.14 -44.05 7.70
C CYS A 11 36.71 -42.56 7.74
N LEU A 12 37.65 -41.68 7.44
CA LEU A 12 37.55 -40.67 6.37
C LEU A 12 36.19 -39.96 6.18
N GLY A 13 36.12 -38.66 6.51
CA GLY A 13 34.99 -37.86 6.03
C GLY A 13 34.78 -36.44 6.54
N VAL A 14 35.68 -35.83 7.33
CA VAL A 14 35.39 -34.47 7.89
C VAL A 14 36.53 -33.46 7.77
N THR A 15 37.73 -33.82 7.29
CA THR A 15 38.88 -32.90 7.31
C THR A 15 39.34 -32.38 5.95
N LEU A 16 38.50 -32.49 4.90
CA LEU A 16 38.85 -32.03 3.54
C LEU A 16 37.76 -31.15 2.91
N GLN A 17 37.36 -30.05 3.54
CA GLN A 17 36.64 -28.95 2.86
C GLN A 17 37.00 -27.53 3.32
N LEU A 18 38.08 -27.34 4.08
CA LEU A 18 38.46 -26.02 4.59
C LEU A 18 39.59 -25.30 3.83
N ILE A 19 40.03 -25.77 2.65
CA ILE A 19 41.22 -25.22 1.97
C ILE A 19 41.01 -24.80 0.49
N ILE A 20 39.81 -24.88 -0.10
CA ILE A 20 39.59 -24.49 -1.52
C ILE A 20 38.56 -23.35 -1.70
N ALA A 21 38.54 -22.35 -0.82
CA ALA A 21 37.70 -21.15 -1.04
C ALA A 21 38.42 -19.82 -0.77
N ALA A 22 39.77 -19.83 -0.70
CA ALA A 22 40.56 -18.63 -0.41
C ALA A 22 41.39 -18.11 -1.60
N VAL A 23 41.23 -18.66 -2.81
CA VAL A 23 41.98 -18.22 -4.01
C VAL A 23 41.06 -18.12 -5.22
N LEU A 24 40.09 -17.21 -5.17
CA LEU A 24 39.32 -16.72 -6.33
C LEU A 24 38.59 -15.42 -5.92
N HIS A 25 39.35 -14.46 -5.40
CA HIS A 25 38.89 -13.08 -5.23
C HIS A 25 39.99 -12.15 -5.72
N GLN A 26 40.25 -12.19 -7.03
CA GLN A 26 40.98 -11.13 -7.71
C GLN A 26 40.19 -10.66 -8.93
N GLY A 27 39.76 -9.40 -8.87
CA GLY A 27 39.76 -8.50 -10.01
C GLY A 27 38.50 -8.43 -10.85
N PHE A 28 37.48 -7.71 -10.37
CA PHE A 28 36.68 -6.81 -11.23
C PHE A 28 36.20 -5.63 -10.37
N ALA A 29 36.97 -4.54 -10.36
CA ALA A 29 36.46 -3.26 -9.91
C ALA A 29 35.45 -2.76 -10.96
N THR A 30 34.17 -3.02 -10.72
CA THR A 30 33.09 -2.45 -11.52
C THR A 30 33.02 -0.96 -11.18
N VAL A 31 33.32 -0.10 -12.16
CA VAL A 31 33.08 1.34 -12.04
C VAL A 31 31.57 1.50 -11.85
N ALA A 32 31.15 1.98 -10.68
CA ALA A 32 29.75 2.27 -10.42
C ALA A 32 29.24 3.26 -11.48
N PRO A 33 28.07 3.02 -12.12
CA PRO A 33 27.47 4.00 -13.02
C PRO A 33 27.27 5.32 -12.26
N PRO A 34 27.40 6.48 -12.93
CA PRO A 34 27.32 7.77 -12.28
C PRO A 34 26.02 7.87 -11.48
N THR A 35 26.16 8.05 -10.15
CA THR A 35 25.06 8.26 -9.22
C THR A 35 24.23 9.43 -9.73
N ALA A 36 23.01 9.14 -10.22
CA ALA A 36 22.01 10.15 -10.49
C ALA A 36 21.78 10.97 -9.20
N ALA A 37 21.59 12.27 -9.35
CA ALA A 37 21.38 13.19 -8.24
C ALA A 37 20.30 12.65 -7.27
N PRO A 38 20.40 12.94 -5.95
CA PRO A 38 19.46 12.41 -4.97
C PRO A 38 18.04 12.85 -5.32
N TYR A 39 17.18 11.89 -5.66
CA TYR A 39 15.74 12.11 -5.68
C TYR A 39 15.33 12.49 -4.26
N LYS A 40 14.90 13.74 -4.06
CA LYS A 40 14.29 14.14 -2.79
C LYS A 40 12.98 13.36 -2.69
N ASP A 41 12.93 12.36 -1.83
CA ASP A 41 11.68 11.73 -1.44
C ASP A 41 10.71 12.84 -0.97
N PRO A 42 9.57 13.05 -1.64
CA PRO A 42 8.62 14.09 -1.27
C PRO A 42 8.01 13.84 0.12
N GLY A 43 8.22 12.67 0.71
CA GLY A 43 7.70 12.30 2.02
C GLY A 43 6.19 12.08 2.01
N ARG A 44 5.65 11.62 3.14
CA ARG A 44 4.21 11.38 3.29
C ARG A 44 3.44 12.71 3.22
N PRO A 45 2.36 12.82 2.40
CA PRO A 45 1.58 14.04 2.30
C PRO A 45 0.83 14.35 3.60
N GLU A 46 0.60 15.64 3.85
CA GLU A 46 -0.26 16.09 4.94
C GLU A 46 -1.72 15.72 4.66
N LYS A 47 -2.47 15.39 5.72
CA LYS A 47 -3.89 15.04 5.62
C LYS A 47 -4.74 16.30 5.48
N GLY A 48 -5.45 16.44 4.37
CA GLY A 48 -6.44 17.49 4.17
C GLY A 48 -7.84 17.08 4.63
N ASN A 49 -8.64 18.06 5.06
CA ASN A 49 -10.06 17.87 5.39
C ASN A 49 -10.90 18.74 4.45
N TYR A 50 -11.84 18.12 3.74
CA TYR A 50 -12.65 18.73 2.70
C TYR A 50 -14.13 18.48 3.00
N GLN A 51 -14.92 19.55 2.94
CA GLN A 51 -16.36 19.50 3.16
C GLN A 51 -17.07 20.18 2.00
N VAL A 52 -17.86 19.43 1.25
CA VAL A 52 -18.72 19.97 0.19
C VAL A 52 -20.13 20.05 0.73
N ASN A 53 -20.74 21.23 0.61
CA ASN A 53 -22.12 21.46 1.00
C ASN A 53 -23.04 21.35 -0.21
N GLY A 54 -24.21 20.76 -0.01
CA GLY A 54 -25.27 20.73 -1.01
C GLY A 54 -25.97 22.09 -1.15
N THR A 55 -26.94 22.15 -2.06
CA THR A 55 -27.77 23.35 -2.29
C THR A 55 -28.54 23.80 -1.04
N ASN A 56 -28.85 22.87 -0.14
CA ASN A 56 -29.54 23.13 1.13
C ASN A 56 -28.60 23.62 2.25
N GLY A 57 -27.31 23.80 1.98
CA GLY A 57 -26.32 24.29 2.94
C GLY A 57 -25.74 23.23 3.90
N THR A 58 -26.30 22.02 3.93
CA THR A 58 -25.78 20.88 4.70
C THR A 58 -24.65 20.18 3.97
N ALA A 59 -23.72 19.56 4.69
CA ALA A 59 -22.66 18.75 4.10
C ALA A 59 -23.26 17.58 3.32
N CYS A 60 -22.73 17.35 2.12
CA CYS A 60 -23.16 16.26 1.24
C CYS A 60 -21.99 15.35 0.84
N LEU A 61 -20.75 15.80 1.02
CA LEU A 61 -19.55 14.98 0.92
C LEU A 61 -18.53 15.47 1.96
N LEU A 62 -18.00 14.52 2.73
CA LEU A 62 -16.84 14.73 3.60
C LEU A 62 -15.68 13.88 3.12
N ALA A 63 -14.48 14.44 3.10
CA ALA A 63 -13.26 13.69 2.79
C ALA A 63 -12.11 14.16 3.67
N SER A 64 -11.39 13.21 4.25
CA SER A 64 -10.19 13.43 5.03
C SER A 64 -9.10 12.53 4.50
N MET A 65 -8.11 13.07 3.77
CA MET A 65 -7.11 12.26 3.06
C MET A 65 -5.83 13.05 2.76
N GLY A 66 -4.70 12.36 2.79
CA GLY A 66 -3.44 12.83 2.21
C GLY A 66 -3.31 12.35 0.78
N LEU A 67 -2.86 13.20 -0.13
CA LEU A 67 -2.77 12.89 -1.55
C LEU A 67 -1.40 13.23 -2.11
N GLN A 68 -0.87 12.33 -2.93
CA GLN A 68 0.40 12.50 -3.63
C GLN A 68 0.21 12.09 -5.08
N LEU A 69 0.49 13.01 -6.00
CA LEU A 69 0.40 12.81 -7.43
C LEU A 69 1.72 12.25 -7.93
N ASN A 70 1.68 11.19 -8.72
CA ASN A 70 2.82 10.67 -9.45
C ASN A 70 2.54 10.84 -10.94
N ILE A 71 3.18 11.83 -11.56
CA ILE A 71 2.88 12.31 -12.92
C ILE A 71 4.10 12.17 -13.80
N THR A 72 3.90 11.60 -14.98
CA THR A 72 4.90 11.52 -16.05
C THR A 72 4.57 12.53 -17.14
N PHE A 73 5.48 13.47 -17.41
CA PHE A 73 5.28 14.53 -18.41
C PHE A 73 6.57 14.93 -19.14
N ASN A 74 6.44 15.65 -20.25
CA ASN A 74 7.57 16.16 -21.02
C ASN A 74 8.11 17.46 -20.41
N SER A 75 9.31 17.41 -19.85
CA SER A 75 9.97 18.54 -19.19
C SER A 75 10.64 19.49 -20.21
N VAL A 76 10.44 20.80 -20.03
CA VAL A 76 11.12 21.85 -20.81
C VAL A 76 12.58 21.97 -20.37
N SER A 77 12.84 21.98 -19.06
CA SER A 77 14.19 22.15 -18.53
C SER A 77 15.11 20.98 -18.85
N GLN A 78 14.57 19.76 -18.90
CA GLN A 78 15.34 18.55 -19.18
C GLN A 78 15.20 18.06 -20.63
N ASN A 79 14.29 18.64 -21.41
CA ASN A 79 13.96 18.26 -22.79
C ASN A 79 13.75 16.74 -22.99
N LYS A 80 13.13 16.09 -21.99
CA LYS A 80 12.82 14.66 -21.98
C LYS A 80 11.58 14.39 -21.13
N THR A 81 11.01 13.20 -21.25
CA THR A 81 9.96 12.73 -20.35
C THR A 81 10.54 12.44 -18.97
N VAL A 82 9.92 13.00 -17.94
CA VAL A 82 10.30 12.83 -16.53
C VAL A 82 9.09 12.41 -15.73
N GLN A 83 9.34 11.70 -14.64
CA GLN A 83 8.35 11.37 -13.62
C GLN A 83 8.61 12.25 -12.41
N ASP A 84 7.58 12.94 -11.94
CA ASP A 84 7.63 13.80 -10.77
C ASP A 84 6.56 13.39 -9.78
N VAL A 85 6.86 13.54 -8.49
CA VAL A 85 5.97 13.18 -7.41
C VAL A 85 5.70 14.39 -6.54
N VAL A 86 4.44 14.81 -6.50
CA VAL A 86 4.01 16.07 -5.90
C VAL A 86 2.97 15.81 -4.82
N ASN A 87 3.27 16.21 -3.59
CA ASN A 87 2.31 16.18 -2.50
C ASN A 87 1.31 17.32 -2.63
N ILE A 88 0.02 16.99 -2.49
CA ILE A 88 -1.02 18.00 -2.36
C ILE A 88 -0.94 18.59 -0.97
N GLN A 89 -0.83 19.92 -0.90
CA GLN A 89 -0.69 20.67 0.33
C GLN A 89 -2.06 21.26 0.73
N PRO A 90 -2.72 20.77 1.78
CA PRO A 90 -4.09 21.18 2.12
C PRO A 90 -4.23 22.66 2.46
N ASN A 91 -3.20 23.26 3.06
CA ASN A 91 -3.16 24.68 3.47
C ASN A 91 -3.24 25.67 2.30
N VAL A 92 -2.82 25.28 1.10
CA VAL A 92 -2.84 26.11 -0.12
C VAL A 92 -3.75 25.56 -1.21
N THR A 93 -4.45 24.46 -0.93
CA THR A 93 -5.41 23.84 -1.86
C THR A 93 -6.80 24.40 -1.59
N LYS A 94 -7.44 24.96 -2.62
CA LYS A 94 -8.86 25.30 -2.56
C LYS A 94 -9.68 24.06 -2.91
N TYR A 95 -10.80 23.88 -2.22
CA TYR A 95 -11.73 22.81 -2.54
C TYR A 95 -13.12 23.36 -2.87
N SER A 96 -13.84 22.67 -3.73
CA SER A 96 -15.22 22.93 -4.10
C SER A 96 -15.88 21.60 -4.51
N GLY A 97 -17.15 21.65 -4.90
CA GLY A 97 -17.86 20.46 -5.34
C GLY A 97 -19.36 20.70 -5.43
N SER A 98 -20.07 19.64 -5.78
CA SER A 98 -21.53 19.59 -5.83
C SER A 98 -22.01 18.20 -5.47
N CYS A 99 -23.25 18.09 -4.99
CA CYS A 99 -23.92 16.82 -4.84
C CYS A 99 -25.32 16.88 -5.43
N ASP A 100 -25.58 15.92 -6.29
CA ASP A 100 -26.88 15.51 -6.80
C ASP A 100 -27.34 14.24 -6.04
N PRO A 101 -28.58 13.75 -6.25
CA PRO A 101 -29.08 12.59 -5.52
C PRO A 101 -28.23 11.32 -5.66
N ASP A 102 -27.58 11.15 -6.81
CA ASP A 102 -26.82 9.95 -7.18
C ASP A 102 -25.37 10.25 -7.57
N ASN A 103 -24.94 11.52 -7.61
CA ASN A 103 -23.60 11.92 -8.02
C ASN A 103 -23.03 13.00 -7.09
N ALA A 104 -21.76 12.90 -6.73
CA ALA A 104 -21.09 13.90 -5.91
C ALA A 104 -19.69 14.16 -6.45
N THR A 105 -19.24 15.42 -6.34
CA THR A 105 -17.94 15.84 -6.84
C THR A 105 -17.13 16.51 -5.74
N LEU A 106 -15.83 16.20 -5.71
CA LEU A 106 -14.83 16.93 -4.93
C LEU A 106 -13.78 17.45 -5.90
N HIS A 107 -13.73 18.76 -6.06
CA HIS A 107 -12.75 19.46 -6.90
C HIS A 107 -11.71 20.12 -6.00
N LEU A 108 -10.46 19.73 -6.17
CA LEU A 108 -9.30 20.33 -5.54
C LEU A 108 -8.54 21.16 -6.57
N SER A 109 -8.27 22.42 -6.24
CA SER A 109 -7.58 23.38 -7.10
C SER A 109 -6.35 23.94 -6.41
N MET A 110 -5.19 23.78 -7.05
CA MET A 110 -3.88 24.19 -6.54
C MET A 110 -3.22 25.23 -7.47
N ASP A 111 -2.23 25.94 -6.93
CA ASP A 111 -1.33 26.84 -7.68
C ASP A 111 -2.05 27.88 -8.55
N ALA A 112 -3.09 28.51 -8.01
CA ALA A 112 -3.96 29.44 -8.72
C ALA A 112 -4.61 28.80 -9.97
N GLU A 113 -5.24 27.63 -9.77
CA GLU A 113 -6.01 26.88 -10.76
C GLU A 113 -5.18 26.24 -11.88
N LYS A 114 -3.85 26.25 -11.76
CA LYS A 114 -2.96 25.54 -12.70
C LYS A 114 -3.05 24.03 -12.57
N THR A 115 -3.46 23.53 -11.41
CA THR A 115 -3.70 22.11 -11.19
C THR A 115 -5.11 21.92 -10.64
N ASN A 116 -5.89 21.07 -11.30
CA ASN A 116 -7.25 20.74 -10.91
C ASN A 116 -7.39 19.22 -10.87
N LEU A 117 -7.68 18.69 -9.69
CA LEU A 117 -7.96 17.29 -9.45
C LEU A 117 -9.42 17.16 -9.04
N ILE A 118 -10.18 16.33 -9.76
CA ILE A 118 -11.61 16.16 -9.52
C ILE A 118 -11.89 14.69 -9.30
N PHE A 119 -12.52 14.39 -8.17
CA PHE A 119 -13.05 13.09 -7.81
C PHE A 119 -14.57 13.10 -8.04
N PHE A 120 -15.07 12.08 -8.71
CA PHE A 120 -16.50 11.88 -8.97
C PHE A 120 -16.95 10.59 -8.29
N PHE A 121 -17.94 10.71 -7.42
CA PHE A 121 -18.58 9.60 -6.73
C PHE A 121 -19.96 9.37 -7.32
N THR A 122 -20.30 8.10 -7.51
CA THR A 122 -21.62 7.68 -8.00
C THR A 122 -22.26 6.73 -7.00
N LEU A 123 -23.54 6.96 -6.69
CA LEU A 123 -24.37 6.11 -5.85
C LEU A 123 -25.27 5.24 -6.72
N ASN A 124 -25.17 3.93 -6.54
CA ASN A 124 -26.19 3.02 -7.04
C ASN A 124 -27.32 2.93 -6.02
N THR A 125 -28.45 3.58 -6.31
CA THR A 125 -29.62 3.63 -5.42
C THR A 125 -30.33 2.29 -5.25
N THR A 126 -30.08 1.32 -6.13
CA THR A 126 -30.66 -0.03 -6.02
C THR A 126 -29.92 -0.85 -4.97
N SER A 127 -28.58 -0.77 -4.97
CA SER A 127 -27.74 -1.51 -4.02
C SER A 127 -27.36 -0.70 -2.78
N ASN A 128 -27.68 0.60 -2.74
CA ASN A 128 -27.23 1.55 -1.72
C ASN A 128 -25.70 1.56 -1.53
N LYS A 129 -24.96 1.38 -2.62
CA LYS A 129 -23.49 1.40 -2.63
C LYS A 129 -22.99 2.58 -3.46
N TYR A 130 -22.03 3.32 -2.91
CA TYR A 130 -21.30 4.35 -3.65
C TYR A 130 -19.89 3.87 -3.97
N HIS A 131 -19.29 4.51 -4.96
CA HIS A 131 -17.88 4.33 -5.31
C HIS A 131 -17.34 5.59 -6.00
N LEU A 132 -16.02 5.74 -5.98
CA LEU A 132 -15.30 6.66 -6.86
C LEU A 132 -15.33 6.09 -8.28
N SER A 133 -16.13 6.71 -9.14
CA SER A 133 -16.40 6.27 -10.52
C SER A 133 -15.49 6.95 -11.54
N GLU A 134 -15.10 8.20 -11.27
CA GLU A 134 -14.23 8.96 -12.15
C GLU A 134 -13.20 9.81 -11.37
N VAL A 135 -12.00 9.88 -11.93
CA VAL A 135 -10.98 10.87 -11.54
C VAL A 135 -10.50 11.60 -12.78
N SER A 136 -10.38 12.92 -12.67
CA SER A 136 -9.83 13.79 -13.72
C SER A 136 -8.74 14.67 -13.14
N LEU A 137 -7.62 14.79 -13.84
CA LEU A 137 -6.55 15.73 -13.51
C LEU A 137 -6.24 16.61 -14.71
N SER A 138 -6.10 17.91 -14.49
CA SER A 138 -5.46 18.83 -15.43
C SER A 138 -4.33 19.58 -14.73
N ALA A 139 -3.16 19.71 -15.35
CA ALA A 139 -2.02 20.41 -14.80
C ALA A 139 -1.30 21.24 -15.88
N ALA A 140 -0.86 22.45 -15.52
CA ALA A 140 -0.07 23.33 -16.37
C ALA A 140 1.09 23.94 -15.58
N TRP A 141 2.08 23.11 -15.26
CA TRP A 141 3.26 23.52 -14.49
C TRP A 141 4.30 24.23 -15.37
N PRO A 142 5.13 25.12 -14.81
CA PRO A 142 6.13 25.86 -15.58
C PRO A 142 7.14 24.98 -16.34
N ASP A 143 7.44 23.79 -15.82
CA ASP A 143 8.36 22.85 -16.46
C ASP A 143 7.67 21.91 -17.47
N MET A 144 6.34 21.92 -17.57
CA MET A 144 5.62 21.14 -18.56
C MET A 144 5.70 21.80 -19.94
N LYS A 145 6.15 21.04 -20.95
CA LYS A 145 6.22 21.51 -22.33
C LYS A 145 4.85 21.84 -22.92
N GLU A 146 3.83 21.12 -22.48
CA GLU A 146 2.44 21.30 -22.86
C GLU A 146 1.55 20.97 -21.65
N PRO A 147 0.34 21.56 -21.54
CA PRO A 147 -0.58 21.22 -20.46
C PRO A 147 -0.91 19.72 -20.44
N PHE A 148 -0.86 19.12 -19.25
CA PHE A 148 -1.23 17.74 -19.02
C PHE A 148 -2.71 17.64 -18.66
N SER A 149 -3.44 16.69 -19.25
CA SER A 149 -4.83 16.41 -18.87
C SER A 149 -5.14 14.93 -19.08
N THR A 150 -5.73 14.30 -18.06
CA THR A 150 -6.15 12.91 -18.12
C THR A 150 -7.39 12.67 -17.26
N ARG A 151 -8.11 11.58 -17.58
CA ARG A 151 -9.32 11.18 -16.89
C ARG A 151 -9.55 9.69 -17.06
N ASN A 152 -10.00 9.04 -15.98
CA ASN A 152 -10.49 7.66 -16.00
C ASN A 152 -11.92 7.64 -15.46
N ARG A 153 -12.87 7.13 -16.25
CA ARG A 153 -14.32 7.09 -15.95
C ARG A 153 -14.86 5.73 -15.54
N SER A 154 -13.99 4.73 -15.48
CA SER A 154 -14.36 3.33 -15.22
C SER A 154 -13.75 2.84 -13.93
N LEU A 155 -13.61 3.73 -12.95
CA LEU A 155 -13.05 3.40 -11.65
C LEU A 155 -14.11 2.73 -10.78
N ASN A 156 -13.66 1.82 -9.92
CA ASN A 156 -14.47 1.23 -8.87
C ASN A 156 -13.67 1.22 -7.56
N TYR A 157 -13.33 2.42 -7.08
CA TYR A 157 -12.44 2.63 -5.94
C TYR A 157 -13.18 3.28 -4.76
N LEU A 158 -12.60 3.23 -3.55
CA LEU A 158 -13.18 3.83 -2.33
C LEU A 158 -14.68 3.50 -2.15
N GLN A 159 -15.01 2.22 -2.29
CA GLN A 159 -16.39 1.73 -2.28
C GLN A 159 -16.95 1.72 -0.86
N GLY A 160 -18.21 2.14 -0.69
CA GLY A 160 -18.86 2.11 0.61
C GLY A 160 -20.39 2.03 0.53
N THR A 161 -21.01 1.82 1.67
CA THR A 161 -22.49 1.82 1.81
C THR A 161 -23.03 3.22 2.09
N LEU A 162 -24.16 3.57 1.47
CA LEU A 162 -24.88 4.81 1.77
C LEU A 162 -25.09 4.98 3.28
N GLY A 163 -24.65 6.12 3.83
CA GLY A 163 -24.71 6.42 5.26
C GLY A 163 -23.49 5.99 6.08
N TYR A 164 -22.55 5.25 5.48
CA TYR A 164 -21.28 4.85 6.07
C TYR A 164 -20.11 5.57 5.38
N SER A 165 -19.03 5.79 6.12
CA SER A 165 -17.78 6.31 5.54
C SER A 165 -16.86 5.17 5.16
N TYR A 166 -16.17 5.26 4.05
CA TYR A 166 -15.05 4.38 3.74
C TYR A 166 -13.80 4.87 4.48
N LEU A 167 -13.08 3.99 5.18
CA LEU A 167 -11.85 4.28 5.92
C LEU A 167 -10.72 3.33 5.49
N CYS A 168 -9.53 3.88 5.27
CA CYS A 168 -8.33 3.08 5.02
C CYS A 168 -7.11 3.81 5.57
N ARG A 169 -6.37 3.17 6.48
CA ARG A 169 -5.19 3.75 7.15
C ARG A 169 -3.94 3.53 6.33
N GLU A 170 -3.87 2.38 5.66
CA GLU A 170 -2.80 2.01 4.74
C GLU A 170 -2.76 2.89 3.48
N GLU A 171 -1.58 2.94 2.87
CA GLU A 171 -1.37 3.64 1.60
C GLU A 171 -2.05 2.89 0.46
N GLN A 172 -2.74 3.66 -0.39
CA GLN A 172 -3.46 3.15 -1.55
C GLN A 172 -2.97 3.84 -2.82
N THR A 173 -2.62 3.07 -3.84
CA THR A 173 -2.26 3.63 -5.16
C THR A 173 -3.40 3.46 -6.14
N LEU A 174 -4.03 4.58 -6.51
CA LEU A 174 -5.01 4.65 -7.59
C LEU A 174 -4.30 4.91 -8.92
N ILE A 175 -4.42 3.98 -9.86
CA ILE A 175 -3.91 4.14 -11.22
C ILE A 175 -5.00 4.81 -12.07
N VAL A 176 -4.74 6.03 -12.54
CA VAL A 176 -5.68 6.73 -13.43
C VAL A 176 -5.40 6.32 -14.87
N ASP A 177 -4.16 6.42 -15.32
CA ASP A 177 -3.68 5.91 -16.61
C ASP A 177 -2.17 5.56 -16.54
N GLN A 178 -1.53 5.39 -17.69
CA GLN A 178 -0.10 5.07 -17.77
C GLN A 178 0.85 6.23 -17.39
N TYR A 179 0.34 7.45 -17.27
CA TYR A 179 1.10 8.66 -16.97
C TYR A 179 0.77 9.27 -15.61
N LEU A 180 -0.34 8.85 -14.98
CA LEU A 180 -0.80 9.33 -13.68
C LEU A 180 -1.20 8.17 -12.77
N SER A 181 -0.56 8.12 -11.61
CA SER A 181 -1.08 7.46 -10.42
C SER A 181 -1.21 8.43 -9.26
N ILE A 182 -2.11 8.14 -8.33
CA ILE A 182 -2.38 8.93 -7.14
C ILE A 182 -2.20 8.03 -5.94
N ASN A 183 -1.23 8.35 -5.09
CA ASN A 183 -1.09 7.71 -3.78
C ASN A 183 -1.98 8.44 -2.78
N ILE A 184 -2.80 7.68 -2.07
CA ILE A 184 -3.82 8.13 -1.14
C ILE A 184 -3.48 7.58 0.24
N PHE A 185 -3.42 8.45 1.25
CA PHE A 185 -2.96 8.12 2.60
C PHE A 185 -4.05 8.44 3.63
N GLN A 186 -4.29 7.52 4.56
CA GLN A 186 -5.20 7.70 5.71
C GLN A 186 -6.58 8.22 5.30
N VAL A 187 -7.13 7.68 4.21
CA VAL A 187 -8.38 8.18 3.64
C VAL A 187 -9.56 7.81 4.52
N GLN A 188 -10.39 8.80 4.82
CA GLN A 188 -11.76 8.60 5.23
C GLN A 188 -12.66 9.46 4.34
N VAL A 189 -13.61 8.85 3.64
CA VAL A 189 -14.49 9.57 2.71
C VAL A 189 -15.93 9.08 2.84
N GLN A 190 -16.86 10.01 2.76
CA GLN A 190 -18.29 9.72 2.73
C GLN A 190 -18.99 10.71 1.80
N PRO A 191 -19.31 10.30 0.58
CA PRO A 191 -20.29 10.97 -0.25
C PRO A 191 -21.69 10.51 0.14
N PHE A 192 -22.66 11.42 0.08
CA PHE A 192 -24.08 11.16 0.34
C PHE A 192 -24.41 10.69 1.77
N GLY A 193 -25.70 10.70 2.12
CA GLY A 193 -26.20 10.09 3.37
C GLY A 193 -25.58 10.65 4.66
N LEU A 194 -25.03 11.87 4.64
CA LEU A 194 -24.46 12.52 5.82
C LEU A 194 -25.56 12.97 6.77
N THR A 195 -25.29 12.83 8.07
CA THR A 195 -26.19 13.27 9.14
C THR A 195 -25.40 14.17 10.07
N LYS A 196 -25.90 15.39 10.34
CA LYS A 196 -25.25 16.39 11.22
C LYS A 196 -23.83 16.82 10.80
N ASP A 197 -23.54 16.79 9.49
CA ASP A 197 -22.23 17.19 8.95
C ASP A 197 -21.04 16.41 9.52
N GLU A 198 -21.27 15.16 9.95
CA GLU A 198 -20.25 14.25 10.49
C GLU A 198 -20.18 12.96 9.68
N PHE A 199 -19.02 12.29 9.72
CA PHE A 199 -18.89 10.94 9.19
C PHE A 199 -19.82 9.98 9.93
N GLY A 200 -20.46 9.09 9.17
CA GLY A 200 -21.14 7.92 9.70
C GLY A 200 -20.14 6.86 10.20
N ALA A 201 -20.67 5.67 10.51
CA ALA A 201 -19.82 4.54 10.88
C ALA A 201 -18.87 4.17 9.73
N ALA A 202 -17.66 3.75 10.07
CA ALA A 202 -16.62 3.44 9.10
C ALA A 202 -16.68 1.98 8.62
N GLU A 203 -16.65 1.79 7.30
CA GLU A 203 -16.30 0.53 6.64
C GLU A 203 -14.80 0.57 6.33
N GLU A 204 -14.03 -0.30 6.97
CA GLU A 204 -12.58 -0.37 6.77
C GLU A 204 -12.20 -1.11 5.48
N CYS A 205 -11.08 -0.72 4.88
CA CYS A 205 -10.57 -1.36 3.67
C CYS A 205 -9.92 -2.72 3.99
N GLN A 206 -9.90 -3.62 2.99
CA GLN A 206 -9.29 -4.95 3.13
C GLN A 206 -7.79 -4.90 3.48
N LEU A 207 -7.08 -3.85 3.05
CA LEU A 207 -5.65 -3.68 3.37
C LEU A 207 -5.40 -3.54 4.88
N ASP A 208 -6.29 -2.85 5.59
CA ASP A 208 -6.20 -2.70 7.05
C ASP A 208 -6.51 -4.04 7.76
N GLU A 209 -7.35 -4.90 7.18
CA GLU A 209 -7.65 -6.25 7.72
C GLU A 209 -6.47 -7.22 7.55
N ASP A 210 -5.83 -7.22 6.38
CA ASP A 210 -4.74 -8.13 6.05
C ASP A 210 -3.50 -7.90 6.95
N ASP A 211 -3.19 -6.64 7.29
CA ASP A 211 -2.06 -6.30 8.17
C ASP A 211 -2.20 -6.93 9.57
N MET A 212 -3.43 -7.04 10.08
CA MET A 212 -3.70 -7.71 11.36
C MET A 212 -3.86 -9.22 11.23
N LEU A 213 -4.34 -9.72 10.09
CA LEU A 213 -4.65 -11.14 9.89
C LEU A 213 -3.38 -12.00 9.71
N ILE A 214 -2.40 -11.52 8.95
CA ILE A 214 -1.13 -12.21 8.69
C ILE A 214 -0.40 -12.61 9.99
N PRO A 215 -0.14 -11.70 10.95
CA PRO A 215 0.57 -12.06 12.18
C PRO A 215 -0.20 -13.08 13.04
N ILE A 216 -1.54 -13.07 13.02
CA ILE A 216 -2.36 -14.06 13.74
C ILE A 216 -2.16 -15.46 13.16
N ILE A 217 -2.19 -15.60 11.83
CA ILE A 217 -1.97 -16.89 11.17
C ILE A 217 -0.56 -17.42 11.46
N VAL A 218 0.45 -16.55 11.35
CA VAL A 218 1.85 -16.93 11.64
C VAL A 218 2.00 -17.36 13.10
N GLY A 219 1.39 -16.64 14.04
CA GLY A 219 1.39 -16.98 15.46
C GLY A 219 0.75 -18.34 15.76
N ALA A 220 -0.42 -18.61 15.15
CA ALA A 220 -1.12 -19.88 15.32
C ALA A 220 -0.32 -21.07 14.74
N ALA A 221 0.29 -20.90 13.56
CA ALA A 221 1.11 -21.92 12.93
C ALA A 221 2.36 -22.26 13.76
N LEU A 222 3.05 -21.25 14.30
CA LEU A 222 4.21 -21.46 15.17
C LEU A 222 3.83 -22.16 16.48
N ALA A 223 2.74 -21.75 17.12
CA ALA A 223 2.23 -22.42 18.33
C ALA A 223 1.87 -23.89 18.07
N GLY A 224 1.19 -24.16 16.95
CA GLY A 224 0.85 -25.52 16.52
C GLY A 224 2.09 -26.40 16.29
N LEU A 225 3.11 -25.87 15.60
CA LEU A 225 4.36 -26.59 15.35
C LEU A 225 5.08 -26.93 16.66
N VAL A 226 5.17 -25.98 17.59
CA VAL A 226 5.78 -26.21 18.91
C VAL A 226 5.05 -27.33 19.67
N LEU A 227 3.72 -27.31 19.65
CA LEU A 227 2.90 -28.33 20.30
C LEU A 227 3.17 -29.73 19.69
N ILE A 228 3.22 -29.83 18.36
CA ILE A 228 3.53 -31.08 17.66
C ILE A 228 4.92 -31.60 18.05
N VAL A 229 5.94 -30.73 18.09
CA VAL A 229 7.30 -31.11 18.49
C VAL A 229 7.34 -31.59 19.93
N LEU A 230 6.64 -30.92 20.86
CA LEU A 230 6.56 -31.34 22.25
C LEU A 230 5.87 -32.71 22.40
N LEU A 231 4.78 -32.95 21.67
CA LEU A 231 4.12 -34.27 21.66
C LEU A 231 5.05 -35.36 21.15
N ALA A 232 5.74 -35.12 20.02
CA ALA A 232 6.70 -36.05 19.45
C ALA A 232 7.85 -36.35 20.44
N TYR A 233 8.37 -35.33 21.11
CA TYR A 233 9.41 -35.47 22.13
C TYR A 233 8.93 -36.28 23.33
N LEU A 234 7.73 -36.01 23.87
CA LEU A 234 7.18 -36.76 25.01
C LEU A 234 6.96 -38.24 24.66
N ILE A 235 6.47 -38.53 23.45
CA ILE A 235 6.30 -39.90 22.95
C ILE A 235 7.67 -40.58 22.79
N GLY A 236 8.65 -39.89 22.19
CA GLY A 236 10.02 -40.40 22.02
C GLY A 236 10.69 -40.70 23.36
N ARG A 237 10.61 -39.77 24.31
CA ARG A 237 11.14 -39.94 25.67
C ARG A 237 10.46 -41.11 26.38
N LYS A 238 9.13 -41.24 26.30
CA LYS A 238 8.39 -42.36 26.91
C LYS A 238 8.83 -43.72 26.35
N ARG A 239 9.14 -43.81 25.06
CA ARG A 239 9.67 -45.04 24.45
C ARG A 239 11.12 -45.32 24.83
N SER A 240 11.95 -44.29 25.02
CA SER A 240 13.38 -44.47 25.33
C SER A 240 13.64 -44.99 26.75
N HIS A 241 12.71 -44.85 27.70
CA HIS A 241 12.84 -45.40 29.07
C HIS A 241 12.45 -46.88 29.20
N ALA A 242 11.95 -47.54 28.15
CA ALA A 242 11.55 -48.96 28.18
C ALA A 242 12.62 -49.94 27.64
N GLY A 243 13.88 -49.48 27.52
CA GLY A 243 14.96 -50.20 26.82
C GLY A 243 16.16 -50.63 27.66
N TYR A 244 16.00 -50.88 28.97
CA TYR A 244 17.01 -51.62 29.75
C TYR A 244 16.35 -52.80 30.48
N GLN A 245 16.17 -53.90 29.75
CA GLN A 245 16.14 -55.23 30.35
C GLN A 245 17.52 -55.84 30.15
N THR A 246 18.22 -56.01 31.27
CA THR A 246 19.35 -56.91 31.42
C THR A 246 18.92 -58.34 31.11
N ILE A 247 19.60 -59.00 30.17
CA ILE A 247 20.13 -60.37 30.23
C ILE A 247 21.23 -60.48 29.18
#